data_AF-A0A6L6CX92-F1
#
_entry.id   AF-A0A6L6CX92-F1
#
_cell.length_a   1.000
_cell.length_b   1.000
_cell.length_c   1.000
_cell.angle_alpha   90.00
_cell.angle_beta   90.00
_cell.angle_gamma   90.00
#
_symmetry.space_group_name_H-M   'P 1'
#
loop_
_entity.id
_entity.type
_entity.pdbx_description
1 polymer ?
#
loop_
_entity_poly.entity_id
_entity_poly.type
_entity_poly.pdbx_seq_one_letter_code
_entity_poly.pdbx_strand_id
1 'polypeptide(L)' 'MGGPLSDAAQAQAPTPTASNTSATSPNVPANWYPDPSKRYELRYWNGSAWTAHVATGGVQSTDEPK' A
#
# COMPACT_ATOMS: atom_id res chain seq x y z
N MET A 1 4.13 13.87 34.30
CA MET A 1 4.17 14.12 32.85
C MET A 1 3.97 12.77 32.17
N GLY A 2 2.76 12.51 31.67
CA GLY A 2 2.39 11.18 31.15
C GLY A 2 2.97 10.91 29.77
N GLY A 3 3.53 9.71 29.57
CA GLY A 3 3.55 9.07 28.26
C GLY A 3 2.17 8.49 27.92
N PRO A 4 1.93 7.86 26.74
CA PRO A 4 2.74 6.69 26.35
C PRO A 4 2.87 6.37 24.82
N LEU A 5 3.82 5.48 24.45
CA LEU A 5 3.83 4.49 23.33
C LEU A 5 3.92 5.00 21.86
N SER A 6 5.02 4.73 21.14
CA SER A 6 5.19 3.60 20.19
C SER A 6 4.44 3.74 18.85
N ASP A 7 5.16 3.88 17.73
CA ASP A 7 4.94 2.95 16.62
C ASP A 7 6.27 2.59 15.96
N ALA A 8 6.49 1.29 15.86
CA ALA A 8 7.72 0.66 15.47
C ALA A 8 7.91 0.72 13.94
N ALA A 9 9.17 0.55 13.53
CA ALA A 9 9.60 0.11 12.21
C ALA A 9 8.52 -0.59 11.37
N GLN A 10 8.28 -0.11 10.14
CA GLN A 10 7.50 -0.89 9.16
C GLN A 10 8.29 -1.15 7.87
N ALA A 11 9.45 -1.77 8.04
CA ALA A 11 10.05 -2.61 7.01
C ALA A 11 9.33 -3.97 7.04
N GLN A 12 8.20 -4.09 6.33
CA GLN A 12 7.57 -5.39 6.10
C GLN A 12 7.92 -5.88 4.70
N ALA A 13 8.95 -6.72 4.61
CA ALA A 13 9.17 -7.59 3.47
C ALA A 13 8.02 -8.62 3.43
N PRO A 14 7.19 -8.67 2.38
CA PRO A 14 6.33 -9.82 2.19
C PRO A 14 7.21 -10.98 1.72
N THR A 15 7.19 -12.11 2.41
CA THR A 15 7.57 -13.40 1.82
C THR A 15 6.33 -14.05 1.21
N PRO A 16 6.08 -13.95 -0.11
CA PRO A 16 5.11 -14.82 -0.77
C PRO A 16 5.82 -16.10 -1.23
N THR A 17 5.65 -17.21 -0.51
CA THR A 17 5.90 -18.55 -1.09
C THR A 17 4.69 -18.93 -1.94
N ALA A 18 4.96 -19.21 -3.21
CA ALA A 18 4.09 -19.22 -4.38
C ALA A 18 2.95 -20.25 -4.40
N SER A 19 1.92 -20.00 -5.24
CA SER A 19 1.54 -20.87 -6.37
C SER A 19 0.28 -20.39 -7.12
N ASN A 20 0.40 -19.51 -8.13
CA ASN A 20 -0.61 -19.42 -9.19
C ASN A 20 0.03 -19.07 -10.54
N THR A 21 0.05 -20.04 -11.44
CA THR A 21 0.52 -19.97 -12.82
C THR A 21 -0.43 -19.13 -13.68
N SER A 22 0.14 -18.35 -14.60
CA SER A 22 -0.48 -17.83 -15.84
C SER A 22 -1.52 -16.71 -15.72
N ALA A 23 -1.06 -15.50 -15.46
CA ALA A 23 -1.57 -14.34 -16.18
C ALA A 23 -0.37 -13.48 -16.56
N THR A 24 -0.25 -13.09 -17.84
CA THR A 24 0.56 -11.96 -18.24
C THR A 24 -0.10 -10.72 -17.65
N SER A 25 0.04 -10.54 -16.33
CA SER A 25 -0.39 -9.33 -15.66
C SER A 25 0.36 -8.19 -16.32
N PRO A 26 -0.32 -7.14 -16.79
CA PRO A 26 0.38 -5.98 -17.32
C PRO A 26 1.43 -5.56 -16.29
N ASN A 27 2.67 -5.38 -16.76
CA ASN A 27 3.75 -4.87 -15.94
C ASN A 27 3.43 -3.40 -15.63
N VAL A 28 2.53 -3.18 -14.68
CA VAL A 28 2.18 -1.86 -14.17
C VAL A 28 3.28 -1.50 -13.18
N PRO A 29 4.10 -0.47 -13.48
CA PRO A 29 5.22 -0.12 -12.62
C PRO A 29 4.71 0.38 -11.27
N ALA A 30 5.53 0.20 -10.24
CA ALA A 30 5.22 0.71 -8.91
C ALA A 30 5.09 2.23 -8.94
N ASN A 31 3.90 2.76 -8.62
CA ASN A 31 3.60 4.19 -8.63
C ASN A 31 2.27 4.50 -7.93
N TRP A 32 1.93 5.77 -7.83
CA TRP A 32 0.63 6.26 -7.43
C TRP A 32 -0.37 6.19 -8.57
N TYR A 33 -1.52 5.57 -8.31
CA TYR A 33 -2.61 5.45 -9.27
C TYR A 33 -3.95 5.78 -8.59
N PRO A 34 -5.01 6.11 -9.35
CA PRO A 34 -6.33 6.35 -8.78
C PRO A 34 -6.81 5.18 -7.92
N ASP A 35 -7.30 5.48 -6.72
CA ASP A 35 -7.78 4.45 -5.78
C ASP A 35 -9.03 3.72 -6.32
N PRO A 36 -8.98 2.39 -6.58
CA PRO A 36 -10.14 1.64 -7.06
C PRO A 36 -11.31 1.65 -6.07
N SER A 37 -11.01 1.76 -4.77
CA SER A 37 -12.04 1.80 -3.72
C SER A 37 -12.70 3.17 -3.57
N LYS A 38 -12.17 4.20 -4.26
CA LYS A 38 -12.64 5.60 -4.21
C LYS A 38 -12.73 6.18 -2.80
N ARG A 39 -11.92 5.69 -1.85
CA ARG A 39 -11.83 6.26 -0.51
C ARG A 39 -10.81 7.38 -0.45
N TYR A 40 -9.75 7.26 -1.23
CA TYR A 40 -8.67 8.24 -1.36
C TYR A 40 -8.53 8.67 -2.83
N GLU A 41 -7.76 9.73 -3.09
CA GLU A 41 -7.51 10.19 -4.47
C GLU A 41 -6.56 9.23 -5.19
N LEU A 42 -5.47 8.85 -4.52
CA LEU A 42 -4.46 7.94 -5.04
C LEU A 42 -4.17 6.83 -4.03
N ARG A 43 -3.84 5.64 -4.53
CA ARG A 43 -3.30 4.52 -3.77
C ARG A 43 -2.00 4.06 -4.42
N TYR A 44 -1.07 3.58 -3.62
CA TYR A 44 0.22 3.12 -4.12
C TYR A 44 0.11 1.67 -4.60
N TRP A 45 0.48 1.45 -5.85
CA TRP A 45 0.70 0.13 -6.44
C TRP A 45 2.19 -0.20 -6.33
N ASN A 46 2.53 -1.39 -5.81
CA ASN A 46 3.93 -1.79 -5.63
C ASN A 46 4.52 -2.57 -6.82
N GLY A 47 3.78 -2.70 -7.93
CA GLY A 47 4.17 -3.55 -9.07
C GLY A 47 3.49 -4.92 -9.10
N SER A 48 2.82 -5.31 -8.02
CA SER A 48 2.13 -6.60 -7.92
C SER A 48 0.79 -6.54 -7.17
N ALA A 49 0.64 -5.60 -6.24
CA ALA A 49 -0.57 -5.38 -5.45
C ALA A 49 -0.72 -3.90 -5.02
N TRP A 50 -1.95 -3.52 -4.70
CA TRP A 50 -2.25 -2.27 -4.01
C TRP A 50 -1.78 -2.37 -2.55
N THR A 51 -1.16 -1.31 -2.05
CA THR A 51 -0.69 -1.24 -0.65
C THR A 51 -1.62 -0.36 0.20
N ALA A 52 -1.35 -0.29 1.50
CA ALA A 52 -2.04 0.63 2.39
C ALA A 52 -1.62 2.10 2.19
N HIS A 53 -0.56 2.41 1.44
CA HIS A 53 -0.18 3.79 1.20
C HIS A 53 -1.18 4.46 0.26
N VAL A 54 -1.71 5.60 0.68
CA VAL A 54 -2.74 6.41 0.01
C VAL A 54 -2.30 7.87 -0.04
N ALA A 55 -2.88 8.66 -0.95
CA ALA A 55 -2.70 10.10 -0.97
C ALA A 55 -4.02 10.84 -1.21
N THR A 56 -4.19 11.98 -0.57
CA THR A 56 -5.36 12.88 -0.71
C THR A 56 -4.90 14.33 -0.64
N GLY A 57 -5.28 15.17 -1.60
CA GLY A 57 -4.84 16.56 -1.67
C GLY A 57 -3.32 16.70 -1.77
N GLY A 58 -2.62 15.70 -2.32
CA GLY A 58 -1.17 15.64 -2.37
C GLY A 58 -0.47 15.20 -1.08
N VAL A 59 -1.21 14.91 0.00
CA VAL A 59 -0.65 14.40 1.26
C VAL A 59 -0.69 12.87 1.26
N GLN A 60 0.44 12.22 1.54
CA GLN A 60 0.54 10.77 1.65
C GLN A 60 0.23 10.30 3.08
N SER A 61 -0.43 9.15 3.21
CA SER A 61 -0.78 8.53 4.49
C SER A 61 -0.90 7.02 4.33
N THR A 62 -1.03 6.29 5.43
CA THR A 62 -1.32 4.84 5.42
C THR A 62 -2.78 4.65 5.80
N ASP A 63 -3.51 3.86 5.03
CA ASP A 63 -4.87 3.38 5.31
C ASP A 63 -4.79 2.42 6.51
N GLU A 64 -4.94 2.97 7.71
CA GLU A 64 -4.94 2.18 8.95
C GLU A 64 -6.22 1.35 9.04
N PRO A 65 -6.14 0.03 9.30
CA PRO A 65 -7.32 -0.76 9.60
C PRO A 65 -7.91 -0.25 10.93
N LYS A 66 -9.16 0.21 10.88
CA LYS A 66 -9.94 0.60 12.06
C LYS A 66 -10.16 -0.59 13.01
#